data_AF-A0A7W5E0A6-F1
#
_entry.id   AF-A0A7W5E0A6-F1
#
_cell.length_a   1.000
_cell.length_b   1.000
_cell.length_c   1.000
_cell.angle_alpha   90.00
_cell.angle_beta   90.00
_cell.angle_gamma   90.00
#
_symmetry.space_group_name_H-M   'P 1'
#
loop_
_entity.id
_entity.type
_entity.pdbx_description
1 polymer ?
#
loop_
_entity_poly.entity_id
_entity_poly.type
_entity_poly.pdbx_seq_one_letter_code
_entity_poly.pdbx_strand_id
1 'polypeptide(L)'
;MPPDRVMDVLEFEIGVEIGSRAFFEKSAYNGDRKAAEEVVKSIVPNLERRYLHAAGIKFRIGKVIIRDNVDEDPLRDLVRETGGGRNAGNSLAAFRDYWNKHPQVVGTTHDLACYHVYYPPSGLAYVKSVGSRQRYATVGGRGKTSWADGTLAHEFGHSWGLHHTNASGFFYESSPREKQGASTAGGTLNPISIMVGNRGNVGRMASDEAMKVMSTRNERRSHGDLVVPGPVKPFGMRDEVPLDGVTTTIDVVANDYDVNNDVLDVRLLDTVSHQGAIISLSEGTGPGGRNEIKYHMPQNGLSNGEDFFHYTVFDTTGKTDFGAVYVHSRELIVDMDAGEYHYDFGTETSPVQPGYLRISPTTSGDVTWKGEVLSADRGTASGLNKINQDFVYSNKPNTLRHRIANGVYRITINMGDRDYPHDAMGVRAEGQLITRRLDSAKGQYSYVTAESDGRPGHFDVEVTDRRLDLNFFDNGGSDPNWVITRLSIERVNDL
;
A
#
# COMPACT_ATOMS: atom_id res chain seq x y z
N MET A 1 4.42 15.01 -25.22
CA MET A 1 3.28 14.45 -25.98
C MET A 1 2.02 14.60 -25.13
N PRO A 2 0.80 14.55 -25.71
CA PRO A 2 -0.40 14.38 -24.90
C PRO A 2 -0.24 13.16 -23.98
N PRO A 3 -0.80 13.17 -22.76
CA PRO A 3 -0.69 12.02 -21.87
C PRO A 3 -1.30 10.78 -22.53
N ASP A 4 -0.58 9.66 -22.46
CA ASP A 4 -1.00 8.38 -23.04
C ASP A 4 -2.25 7.82 -22.36
N ARG A 5 -2.53 8.30 -21.15
CA ARG A 5 -3.68 7.92 -20.34
C ARG A 5 -4.67 9.07 -20.24
N VAL A 6 -5.76 8.95 -20.99
CA VAL A 6 -6.93 9.83 -20.86
C VAL A 6 -7.81 9.33 -19.72
N MET A 7 -8.13 10.21 -18.77
CA MET A 7 -9.04 9.88 -17.66
C MET A 7 -10.34 10.68 -17.75
N ASP A 8 -11.47 9.97 -17.78
CA ASP A 8 -12.76 10.61 -17.58
C ASP A 8 -12.92 11.08 -16.14
N VAL A 9 -13.51 12.27 -15.96
CA VAL A 9 -13.94 12.77 -14.66
C VAL A 9 -15.43 12.55 -14.49
N LEU A 10 -15.79 11.89 -13.39
CA LEU A 10 -17.17 11.63 -13.02
C LEU A 10 -17.54 12.40 -11.75
N GLU A 11 -18.64 13.12 -11.79
CA GLU A 11 -19.20 13.83 -10.65
C GLU A 11 -20.28 12.98 -9.96
N PHE A 12 -20.20 12.89 -8.63
CA PHE A 12 -21.12 12.13 -7.80
C PHE A 12 -21.80 13.04 -6.76
N GLU A 13 -23.10 12.84 -6.56
CA GLU A 13 -23.90 13.58 -5.59
C GLU A 13 -23.76 13.02 -4.18
N ILE A 14 -23.46 13.90 -3.22
CA ILE A 14 -23.40 13.57 -1.80
C ILE A 14 -24.61 14.15 -1.06
N GLY A 15 -25.38 13.26 -0.42
CA GLY A 15 -26.32 13.64 0.62
C GLY A 15 -25.62 13.85 1.98
N VAL A 16 -25.99 14.88 2.72
CA VAL A 16 -25.38 15.20 4.02
C VAL A 16 -26.46 15.40 5.08
N GLU A 17 -26.35 14.68 6.20
CA GLU A 17 -27.22 14.88 7.36
C GLU A 17 -26.40 15.16 8.62
N ILE A 18 -26.76 16.24 9.33
CA ILE A 18 -26.24 16.56 10.66
C ILE A 18 -27.35 16.29 11.68
N GLY A 19 -27.13 15.27 12.51
CA GLY A 19 -28.07 14.87 13.55
C GLY A 19 -28.22 15.90 14.66
N SER A 20 -29.39 15.93 15.31
CA SER A 20 -29.70 16.93 16.35
C SER A 20 -28.74 16.84 17.53
N ARG A 21 -28.25 15.63 17.85
CA ARG A 21 -27.20 15.44 18.87
C ARG A 21 -25.95 16.23 18.52
N ALA A 22 -25.43 16.13 17.30
CA ALA A 22 -24.27 16.90 16.89
C ALA A 22 -24.57 18.39 16.78
N PHE A 23 -25.73 18.74 16.23
CA PHE A 23 -26.14 20.14 16.02
C PHE A 23 -26.18 20.96 17.33
N PHE A 24 -26.79 20.42 18.38
CA PHE A 24 -26.95 21.15 19.65
C PHE A 24 -25.75 21.05 20.60
N GLU A 25 -24.79 20.15 20.34
CA GLU A 25 -23.63 19.99 21.22
C GLU A 25 -22.67 21.18 21.14
N LYS A 26 -22.24 21.65 22.31
CA LYS A 26 -21.46 22.89 22.45
C LYS A 26 -20.11 22.83 21.73
N SER A 27 -19.48 21.66 21.74
CA SER A 27 -18.18 21.39 21.12
C SER A 27 -18.26 21.23 19.60
N ALA A 28 -19.44 20.89 19.08
CA ALA A 28 -19.74 20.84 17.66
C ALA A 28 -20.32 22.18 17.23
N TYR A 29 -21.65 22.30 17.04
CA TYR A 29 -22.23 23.51 16.46
C TYR A 29 -22.89 24.45 17.47
N ASN A 30 -23.21 23.99 18.68
CA ASN A 30 -23.91 24.80 19.69
C ASN A 30 -25.21 25.45 19.17
N GLY A 31 -25.94 24.75 18.29
CA GLY A 31 -27.14 25.28 17.62
C GLY A 31 -26.87 26.32 16.53
N ASP A 32 -25.61 26.56 16.15
CA ASP A 32 -25.24 27.51 15.10
C ASP A 32 -25.41 26.88 13.71
N ARG A 33 -26.56 27.19 13.09
CA ARG A 33 -26.88 26.75 11.73
C ARG A 33 -25.89 27.24 10.68
N LYS A 34 -25.38 28.48 10.80
CA LYS A 34 -24.40 29.00 9.85
C LYS A 34 -23.10 28.22 9.94
N ALA A 35 -22.63 27.91 11.14
CA ALA A 35 -21.44 27.08 11.32
C ALA A 35 -21.62 25.67 10.72
N ALA A 36 -22.80 25.07 10.84
CA ALA A 36 -23.11 23.78 10.21
C ALA A 36 -23.08 23.87 8.68
N GLU A 37 -23.71 24.89 8.10
CA GLU A 37 -23.72 25.13 6.66
C GLU A 37 -22.30 25.39 6.09
N GLU A 38 -21.46 26.14 6.80
CA GLU A 38 -20.06 26.35 6.39
C GLU A 38 -19.23 25.05 6.41
N VAL A 39 -19.47 24.15 7.37
CA VAL A 39 -18.83 22.84 7.37
C VAL A 39 -19.29 22.01 6.17
N VAL A 40 -20.58 22.02 5.83
CA VAL A 40 -21.08 21.30 4.65
C VAL A 40 -20.43 21.81 3.36
N LYS A 41 -20.26 23.13 3.21
CA LYS A 41 -19.57 23.73 2.05
C LYS A 41 -18.10 23.29 1.93
N SER A 42 -17.45 22.95 3.05
CA SER A 42 -16.05 22.49 3.05
C SER A 42 -15.86 21.05 2.56
N ILE A 43 -16.92 20.23 2.55
CA ILE A 43 -16.85 18.80 2.23
C ILE A 43 -16.30 18.56 0.82
N VAL A 44 -16.88 19.21 -0.19
CA VAL A 44 -16.48 18.98 -1.59
C VAL A 44 -15.01 19.36 -1.81
N PRO A 45 -14.52 20.56 -1.45
CA PRO A 45 -13.11 20.90 -1.56
C PRO A 45 -12.19 19.92 -0.81
N ASN A 46 -12.58 19.48 0.39
CA ASN A 46 -11.78 18.53 1.17
C ASN A 46 -11.68 17.17 0.48
N LEU A 47 -12.78 16.66 -0.09
CA LEU A 47 -12.77 15.39 -0.80
C LEU A 47 -12.04 15.50 -2.14
N GLU A 48 -12.30 16.53 -2.93
CA GLU A 48 -11.65 16.72 -4.24
C GLU A 48 -10.12 16.83 -4.13
N ARG A 49 -9.60 17.44 -3.04
CA ARG A 49 -8.15 17.46 -2.76
C ARG A 49 -7.50 16.06 -2.76
N ARG A 50 -8.27 15.00 -2.54
CA ARG A 50 -7.79 13.61 -2.43
C ARG A 50 -8.24 12.74 -3.60
N TYR A 51 -9.49 12.92 -4.05
CA TYR A 51 -10.17 12.04 -5.00
C TYR A 51 -10.11 12.53 -6.45
N LEU A 52 -10.06 13.85 -6.67
CA LEU A 52 -10.18 14.39 -8.03
C LEU A 52 -8.94 14.07 -8.85
N HIS A 53 -7.78 14.58 -8.44
CA HIS A 53 -6.53 14.33 -9.18
C HIS A 53 -6.11 12.85 -9.15
N ALA A 54 -6.44 12.10 -8.09
CA ALA A 54 -6.04 10.70 -7.95
C ALA A 54 -6.93 9.69 -8.71
N ALA A 55 -8.23 9.96 -8.87
CA ALA A 55 -9.15 8.96 -9.40
C ALA A 55 -10.19 9.50 -10.39
N GLY A 56 -10.15 10.80 -10.71
CA GLY A 56 -11.12 11.45 -11.59
C GLY A 56 -12.51 11.50 -10.96
N ILE A 57 -12.58 11.66 -9.63
CA ILE A 57 -13.86 11.73 -8.90
C ILE A 57 -14.08 13.17 -8.42
N LYS A 58 -15.10 13.81 -8.99
CA LYS A 58 -15.67 15.06 -8.48
C LYS A 58 -16.86 14.77 -7.59
N PHE A 59 -17.16 15.72 -6.72
CA PHE A 59 -18.32 15.63 -5.86
C PHE A 59 -19.13 16.91 -5.94
N ARG A 60 -20.45 16.76 -5.82
CA ARG A 60 -21.36 17.89 -5.58
C ARG A 60 -22.22 17.62 -4.35
N ILE A 61 -22.55 18.67 -3.62
CA ILE A 61 -23.52 18.56 -2.53
C ILE A 61 -24.92 18.46 -3.14
N GLY A 62 -25.64 17.40 -2.78
CA GLY A 62 -27.05 17.21 -3.09
C GLY A 62 -27.91 17.66 -1.92
N LYS A 63 -28.74 16.76 -1.41
CA LYS A 63 -29.61 17.04 -0.26
C LYS A 63 -28.79 17.26 1.01
N VAL A 64 -29.06 18.38 1.68
CA VAL A 64 -28.55 18.69 3.03
C VAL A 64 -29.70 18.70 4.02
N ILE A 65 -29.53 18.02 5.16
CA ILE A 65 -30.46 18.02 6.28
C ILE A 65 -29.69 18.41 7.54
N ILE A 66 -30.12 19.49 8.20
CA ILE A 66 -29.61 19.90 9.51
C ILE A 66 -30.79 19.75 10.47
N ARG A 67 -30.68 18.85 11.44
CA ARG A 67 -31.74 18.58 12.42
C ARG A 67 -31.69 19.61 13.55
N ASP A 68 -32.28 20.77 13.29
CA ASP A 68 -32.35 21.92 14.19
C ASP A 68 -33.57 21.91 15.13
N ASN A 69 -34.34 20.83 15.14
CA ASN A 69 -35.35 20.53 16.14
C ASN A 69 -35.14 19.10 16.66
N VAL A 70 -34.98 18.97 17.99
CA VAL A 70 -34.75 17.67 18.66
C VAL A 70 -35.95 16.75 18.53
N ASP A 71 -37.16 17.31 18.59
CA ASP A 71 -38.41 16.53 18.63
C ASP A 71 -38.81 16.01 17.24
N GLU A 72 -38.21 16.57 16.17
CA GLU A 72 -38.47 16.20 14.78
C GLU A 72 -37.32 15.36 14.17
N ASP A 73 -36.30 15.01 14.94
CA ASP A 73 -35.18 14.19 14.46
C ASP A 73 -35.48 12.68 14.62
N PRO A 74 -35.85 11.98 13.53
CA PRO A 74 -36.23 10.58 13.59
C PRO A 74 -35.03 9.64 13.79
N LEU A 75 -33.81 10.16 13.61
CA LEU A 75 -32.57 9.39 13.73
C LEU A 75 -31.87 9.64 15.07
N ARG A 76 -32.34 10.60 15.86
CA ARG A 76 -31.72 11.05 17.11
C ARG A 76 -31.28 9.93 18.04
N ASP A 77 -32.14 8.95 18.27
CA ASP A 77 -31.89 7.85 19.20
C ASP A 77 -31.46 6.55 18.52
N LEU A 78 -31.51 6.51 17.18
CA LEU A 78 -31.11 5.36 16.38
C LEU A 78 -29.66 5.45 15.92
N VAL A 79 -29.15 6.66 15.66
CA VAL A 79 -27.81 6.91 15.12
C VAL A 79 -26.96 7.63 16.19
N ARG A 80 -26.31 6.84 17.04
CA ARG A 80 -25.64 7.34 18.27
C ARG A 80 -24.15 7.06 18.34
N GLU A 81 -23.66 6.08 17.59
CA GLU A 81 -22.28 5.61 17.60
C GLU A 81 -21.81 5.35 16.17
N THR A 82 -20.50 5.33 15.94
CA THR A 82 -19.92 4.94 14.66
C THR A 82 -18.55 4.28 14.85
N GLY A 83 -17.98 3.72 13.79
CA GLY A 83 -16.70 3.02 13.80
C GLY A 83 -16.61 1.92 14.83
N GLY A 84 -15.67 2.05 15.79
CA GLY A 84 -15.44 1.06 16.84
C GLY A 84 -16.53 0.98 17.92
N GLY A 85 -17.59 1.78 17.83
CA GLY A 85 -18.72 1.73 18.76
C GLY A 85 -19.48 0.40 18.69
N ARG A 86 -19.93 -0.11 19.84
CA ARG A 86 -20.67 -1.39 19.95
C ARG A 86 -21.92 -1.41 19.08
N ASN A 87 -22.57 -0.26 18.90
CA ASN A 87 -23.80 -0.12 18.12
C ASN A 87 -23.59 0.59 16.77
N ALA A 88 -22.35 0.73 16.31
CA ALA A 88 -22.03 1.44 15.06
C ALA A 88 -22.75 0.82 13.85
N GLY A 89 -22.77 -0.51 13.73
CA GLY A 89 -23.48 -1.21 12.66
C GLY A 89 -24.99 -0.95 12.65
N ASN A 90 -25.62 -0.89 13.83
CA ASN A 90 -27.04 -0.55 13.97
C ASN A 90 -27.31 0.91 13.59
N SER A 91 -26.42 1.83 14.00
CA SER A 91 -26.51 3.25 13.65
C SER A 91 -26.41 3.47 12.14
N LEU A 92 -25.45 2.82 11.48
CA LEU A 92 -25.30 2.89 10.03
C LEU A 92 -26.51 2.29 9.29
N ALA A 93 -27.02 1.15 9.77
CA ALA A 93 -28.22 0.52 9.20
C ALA A 93 -29.47 1.40 9.36
N ALA A 94 -29.65 2.06 10.50
CA ALA A 94 -30.77 2.95 10.74
C ALA A 94 -30.74 4.17 9.79
N PHE A 95 -29.57 4.79 9.61
CA PHE A 95 -29.38 5.88 8.65
C PHE A 95 -29.71 5.44 7.22
N ARG A 96 -29.12 4.34 6.75
CA ARG A 96 -29.39 3.73 5.45
C ARG A 96 -30.89 3.46 5.26
N ASP A 97 -31.52 2.82 6.23
CA ASP A 97 -32.92 2.41 6.13
C ASP A 97 -33.86 3.60 6.09
N TYR A 98 -33.59 4.64 6.88
CA TYR A 98 -34.37 5.87 6.84
C TYR A 98 -34.25 6.55 5.47
N TRP A 99 -33.03 6.77 4.96
CA TRP A 99 -32.83 7.43 3.67
C TRP A 99 -33.42 6.66 2.50
N ASN A 100 -33.30 5.33 2.48
CA ASN A 100 -33.91 4.51 1.42
C ASN A 100 -35.45 4.47 1.49
N LYS A 101 -36.06 4.61 2.67
CA LYS A 101 -37.52 4.52 2.86
C LYS A 101 -38.25 5.87 2.75
N HIS A 102 -37.53 6.99 2.76
CA HIS A 102 -38.13 8.33 2.77
C HIS A 102 -37.63 9.21 1.60
N PRO A 103 -37.77 8.78 0.33
CA PRO A 103 -37.31 9.54 -0.83
C PRO A 103 -37.97 10.93 -0.93
N GLN A 104 -39.18 11.11 -0.40
CA GLN A 104 -39.86 12.39 -0.33
C GLN A 104 -39.16 13.42 0.58
N VAL A 105 -38.35 12.95 1.53
CA VAL A 105 -37.58 13.81 2.45
C VAL A 105 -36.17 14.04 1.91
N VAL A 106 -35.50 12.94 1.51
CA VAL A 106 -34.05 12.94 1.23
C VAL A 106 -33.70 13.04 -0.26
N GLY A 107 -34.69 12.91 -1.15
CA GLY A 107 -34.48 12.82 -2.60
C GLY A 107 -34.04 11.42 -3.06
N THR A 108 -33.93 11.24 -4.37
CA THR A 108 -33.60 9.94 -5.01
C THR A 108 -32.30 9.94 -5.80
N THR A 109 -31.57 11.06 -5.81
CA THR A 109 -30.47 11.35 -6.74
C THR A 109 -29.08 11.19 -6.16
N HIS A 110 -28.94 10.98 -4.84
CA HIS A 110 -27.64 10.89 -4.20
C HIS A 110 -26.94 9.56 -4.49
N ASP A 111 -25.66 9.62 -4.82
CA ASP A 111 -24.80 8.47 -5.10
C ASP A 111 -24.08 7.97 -3.85
N LEU A 112 -23.92 8.88 -2.89
CA LEU A 112 -23.40 8.65 -1.54
C LEU A 112 -24.18 9.51 -0.55
N ALA A 113 -24.25 9.09 0.70
CA ALA A 113 -24.71 9.96 1.77
C ALA A 113 -23.95 9.72 3.08
N CYS A 114 -23.75 10.79 3.85
CA CYS A 114 -23.10 10.72 5.14
C CYS A 114 -23.95 11.35 6.26
N TYR A 115 -23.80 10.79 7.46
CA TYR A 115 -24.43 11.31 8.68
C TYR A 115 -23.38 11.68 9.72
N HIS A 116 -23.38 12.93 10.19
CA HIS A 116 -22.51 13.38 11.28
C HIS A 116 -23.04 12.91 12.63
N VAL A 117 -22.30 12.00 13.26
CA VAL A 117 -22.55 11.49 14.60
C VAL A 117 -21.68 12.26 15.61
N TYR A 118 -22.28 12.76 16.69
CA TYR A 118 -21.50 13.30 17.81
C TYR A 118 -20.80 12.17 18.58
N TYR A 119 -19.64 11.78 18.10
CA TYR A 119 -18.85 10.64 18.57
C TYR A 119 -17.35 10.97 18.42
N PRO A 120 -16.42 10.32 19.14
CA PRO A 120 -14.99 10.45 18.87
C PRO A 120 -14.65 10.24 17.37
N PRO A 121 -13.61 10.90 16.84
CA PRO A 121 -13.19 10.74 15.44
C PRO A 121 -13.03 9.27 15.05
N SER A 122 -13.97 8.80 14.23
CA SER A 122 -14.09 7.43 13.73
C SER A 122 -15.27 7.38 12.76
N GLY A 123 -15.38 6.37 11.93
CA GLY A 123 -16.55 6.22 11.08
C GLY A 123 -16.79 4.78 10.68
N LEU A 124 -17.91 4.57 9.99
CA LEU A 124 -18.27 3.29 9.40
C LEU A 124 -19.00 3.55 8.09
N ALA A 125 -18.62 2.82 7.05
CA ALA A 125 -19.28 2.83 5.76
C ALA A 125 -19.42 1.43 5.19
N TYR A 126 -20.40 1.26 4.30
CA TYR A 126 -20.50 0.04 3.51
C TYR A 126 -19.43 0.03 2.41
N VAL A 127 -18.77 -1.11 2.25
CA VAL A 127 -17.68 -1.25 1.28
C VAL A 127 -18.21 -1.37 -0.15
N LYS A 128 -17.54 -0.72 -1.11
CA LYS A 128 -17.84 -0.80 -2.56
C LYS A 128 -19.31 -0.49 -2.88
N SER A 129 -19.87 0.52 -2.21
CA SER A 129 -21.32 0.71 -2.08
C SER A 129 -21.91 1.89 -2.88
N VAL A 130 -21.08 2.70 -3.55
CA VAL A 130 -21.50 3.86 -4.35
C VAL A 130 -22.67 3.53 -5.28
N GLY A 131 -23.70 4.37 -5.27
CA GLY A 131 -24.91 4.24 -6.11
C GLY A 131 -25.84 3.08 -5.73
N SER A 132 -25.42 2.20 -4.81
CA SER A 132 -26.23 1.06 -4.38
C SER A 132 -27.21 1.41 -3.24
N ARG A 133 -28.08 0.48 -2.85
CA ARG A 133 -28.92 0.62 -1.65
C ARG A 133 -28.13 0.72 -0.33
N GLN A 134 -26.82 0.50 -0.36
CA GLN A 134 -25.92 0.56 0.78
C GLN A 134 -24.99 1.79 0.76
N ARG A 135 -25.24 2.80 -0.07
CA ARG A 135 -24.36 3.98 -0.30
C ARG A 135 -24.20 4.98 0.86
N TYR A 136 -24.07 4.50 2.09
CA TYR A 136 -24.17 5.31 3.31
C TYR A 136 -22.93 5.17 4.20
N ALA A 137 -22.59 6.26 4.88
CA ALA A 137 -21.55 6.33 5.89
C ALA A 137 -22.01 7.09 7.14
N THR A 138 -21.61 6.62 8.32
CA THR A 138 -21.73 7.37 9.59
C THR A 138 -20.36 7.87 9.99
N VAL A 139 -20.22 9.18 10.21
CA VAL A 139 -18.93 9.84 10.43
C VAL A 139 -18.93 10.58 11.75
N GLY A 140 -17.98 10.24 12.61
CA GLY A 140 -17.85 10.71 13.98
C GLY A 140 -16.92 11.89 14.07
N GLY A 141 -17.31 12.89 14.85
CA GLY A 141 -16.42 13.98 15.25
C GLY A 141 -17.06 14.83 16.35
N ARG A 142 -16.33 15.09 17.43
CA ARG A 142 -16.81 15.96 18.52
C ARG A 142 -16.65 17.45 18.21
N GLY A 143 -15.78 17.79 17.26
CA GLY A 143 -15.59 19.16 16.78
C GLY A 143 -16.25 19.40 15.42
N LYS A 144 -16.49 20.68 15.11
CA LYS A 144 -17.17 21.16 13.88
C LYS A 144 -16.67 20.50 12.60
N THR A 145 -15.35 20.46 12.39
CA THR A 145 -14.74 20.09 11.09
C THR A 145 -14.13 18.70 11.06
N SER A 146 -13.84 18.11 12.22
CA SER A 146 -13.08 16.85 12.34
C SER A 146 -13.65 15.69 11.51
N TRP A 147 -14.98 15.56 11.46
CA TRP A 147 -15.66 14.52 10.69
C TRP A 147 -15.66 14.79 9.18
N ALA A 148 -15.72 16.06 8.77
CA ALA A 148 -15.91 16.50 7.39
C ALA A 148 -14.60 16.63 6.59
N ASP A 149 -13.44 16.63 7.25
CA ASP A 149 -12.14 16.69 6.58
C ASP A 149 -11.55 15.29 6.36
N GLY A 150 -11.04 14.65 7.40
CA GLY A 150 -10.32 13.37 7.27
C GLY A 150 -11.20 12.14 7.37
N THR A 151 -12.11 12.10 8.36
CA THR A 151 -12.95 10.91 8.61
C THR A 151 -13.87 10.62 7.43
N LEU A 152 -14.53 11.63 6.87
CA LEU A 152 -15.38 11.41 5.69
C LEU A 152 -14.61 10.90 4.47
N ALA A 153 -13.41 11.43 4.22
CA ALA A 153 -12.57 10.94 3.13
C ALA A 153 -12.21 9.46 3.31
N HIS A 154 -11.91 9.03 4.53
CA HIS A 154 -11.65 7.65 4.90
C HIS A 154 -12.88 6.75 4.69
N GLU A 155 -14.04 7.16 5.20
CA GLU A 155 -15.27 6.38 5.09
C GLU A 155 -15.77 6.27 3.65
N PHE A 156 -15.60 7.32 2.86
CA PHE A 156 -15.85 7.23 1.42
C PHE A 156 -14.83 6.34 0.74
N GLY A 157 -13.60 6.22 1.27
CA GLY A 157 -12.60 5.28 0.78
C GLY A 157 -13.12 3.85 0.83
N HIS A 158 -13.75 3.46 1.94
CA HIS A 158 -14.48 2.19 2.01
C HIS A 158 -15.59 2.07 0.97
N SER A 159 -16.38 3.14 0.78
CA SER A 159 -17.44 3.17 -0.24
C SER A 159 -16.89 2.95 -1.65
N TRP A 160 -15.64 3.36 -1.91
CA TRP A 160 -14.87 3.10 -3.13
C TRP A 160 -14.06 1.80 -3.13
N GLY A 161 -14.27 0.92 -2.15
CA GLY A 161 -13.69 -0.42 -2.09
C GLY A 161 -12.30 -0.50 -1.48
N LEU A 162 -11.85 0.55 -0.78
CA LEU A 162 -10.64 0.49 0.04
C LEU A 162 -10.89 -0.26 1.34
N HIS A 163 -9.84 -0.86 1.88
CA HIS A 163 -9.79 -1.45 3.21
C HIS A 163 -8.74 -0.72 4.04
N HIS A 164 -8.80 -0.87 5.37
CA HIS A 164 -7.71 -0.40 6.23
C HIS A 164 -6.37 -1.00 5.79
N THR A 165 -5.29 -0.27 5.98
CA THR A 165 -3.95 -0.66 5.49
C THR A 165 -3.48 -2.02 6.02
N ASN A 166 -3.84 -2.39 7.25
CA ASN A 166 -3.53 -3.70 7.82
C ASN A 166 -4.28 -4.87 7.17
N ALA A 167 -5.30 -4.59 6.36
CA ALA A 167 -6.12 -5.58 5.67
C ALA A 167 -6.12 -5.41 4.15
N SER A 168 -5.50 -4.36 3.62
CA SER A 168 -5.53 -4.06 2.18
C SER A 168 -4.50 -4.85 1.37
N GLY A 169 -3.40 -5.28 2.01
CA GLY A 169 -2.26 -5.91 1.33
C GLY A 169 -1.46 -4.94 0.44
N PHE A 170 -1.85 -3.67 0.39
CA PHE A 170 -1.23 -2.66 -0.48
C PHE A 170 0.22 -2.41 -0.13
N PHE A 171 0.99 -2.00 -1.13
CA PHE A 171 2.30 -1.44 -0.89
C PHE A 171 2.18 -0.09 -0.16
N TYR A 172 3.13 0.15 0.73
CA TYR A 172 3.14 1.34 1.55
C TYR A 172 4.05 2.41 0.95
N GLU A 173 3.44 3.28 0.16
CA GLU A 173 4.12 4.40 -0.45
C GLU A 173 4.46 5.47 0.62
N SER A 174 5.72 5.92 0.61
CA SER A 174 6.17 6.99 1.50
C SER A 174 5.94 8.36 0.86
N SER A 175 5.61 9.36 1.68
CA SER A 175 5.68 10.76 1.28
C SER A 175 7.13 11.23 1.12
N PRO A 176 7.35 12.37 0.43
CA PRO A 176 8.64 13.03 0.40
C PRO A 176 9.21 13.18 1.81
N ARG A 177 10.50 12.83 1.96
CA ARG A 177 11.20 12.88 3.26
C ARG A 177 11.35 14.32 3.73
N GLU A 178 11.66 15.21 2.80
CA GLU A 178 11.72 16.65 2.99
C GLU A 178 10.77 17.33 2.00
N LYS A 179 9.91 18.24 2.49
CA LYS A 179 8.90 18.90 1.65
C LYS A 179 9.50 19.70 0.50
N GLN A 180 10.74 20.15 0.64
CA GLN A 180 11.50 20.92 -0.34
C GLN A 180 12.52 20.07 -1.11
N GLY A 181 12.53 18.76 -0.91
CA GLY A 181 13.49 17.84 -1.51
C GLY A 181 14.67 17.52 -0.61
N ALA A 182 15.08 16.25 -0.59
CA ALA A 182 16.22 15.78 0.16
C ALA A 182 17.53 15.96 -0.62
N SER A 183 18.55 16.47 0.07
CA SER A 183 19.93 16.65 -0.45
C SER A 183 20.97 15.79 0.29
N THR A 184 20.50 14.93 1.19
CA THR A 184 21.31 14.01 2.00
C THR A 184 20.60 12.66 2.11
N ALA A 185 21.38 11.59 2.31
CA ALA A 185 20.84 10.24 2.56
C ALA A 185 20.09 10.15 3.90
N GLY A 186 19.24 9.13 4.03
CA GLY A 186 18.44 8.85 5.22
C GLY A 186 17.11 9.60 5.26
N GLY A 187 16.56 9.75 6.47
CA GLY A 187 15.22 10.29 6.72
C GLY A 187 14.23 9.22 7.15
N THR A 188 13.05 9.63 7.60
CA THR A 188 12.03 8.71 8.11
C THR A 188 10.96 8.45 7.06
N LEU A 189 10.71 7.18 6.76
CA LEU A 189 9.56 6.77 5.96
C LEU A 189 8.26 7.27 6.59
N ASN A 190 7.43 7.93 5.79
CA ASN A 190 6.16 8.45 6.27
C ASN A 190 5.02 7.98 5.35
N PRO A 191 4.07 7.18 5.86
CA PRO A 191 2.90 6.71 5.10
C PRO A 191 2.22 7.79 4.29
N ILE A 192 1.82 7.44 3.08
CA ILE A 192 0.64 8.04 2.46
C ILE A 192 -0.47 7.00 2.47
N SER A 193 -1.62 7.36 3.04
CA SER A 193 -2.84 6.58 2.90
C SER A 193 -4.00 7.37 3.50
N ILE A 194 -5.13 7.38 2.79
CA ILE A 194 -6.39 7.88 3.35
C ILE A 194 -7.05 6.87 4.31
N MET A 195 -6.54 5.64 4.34
CA MET A 195 -7.03 4.51 5.14
C MET A 195 -6.28 4.30 6.46
N VAL A 196 -5.30 5.14 6.81
CA VAL A 196 -4.59 5.09 8.11
C VAL A 196 -5.24 6.05 9.10
N GLY A 197 -5.99 5.51 10.06
CA GLY A 197 -6.81 6.30 11.00
C GLY A 197 -6.03 7.19 12.01
N ASN A 198 -4.76 6.91 12.31
CA ASN A 198 -4.02 7.59 13.39
C ASN A 198 -2.70 8.26 13.00
N ARG A 199 -2.19 8.04 11.77
CA ARG A 199 -0.84 8.49 11.33
C ARG A 199 -0.70 8.79 9.83
N GLY A 200 -1.76 8.70 9.03
CA GLY A 200 -1.66 8.90 7.58
C GLY A 200 -1.63 10.37 7.20
N ASN A 201 -0.79 10.73 6.23
CA ASN A 201 -0.99 11.94 5.45
C ASN A 201 -2.34 11.82 4.72
N VAL A 202 -3.40 12.37 5.32
CA VAL A 202 -4.73 12.34 4.68
C VAL A 202 -4.74 13.20 3.42
N GLY A 203 -3.68 13.89 3.02
CA GLY A 203 -3.68 14.81 1.89
C GLY A 203 -3.80 14.15 0.50
N ARG A 204 -3.52 12.84 0.38
CA ARG A 204 -3.41 12.13 -0.90
C ARG A 204 -3.64 10.62 -0.70
N MET A 205 -4.07 9.93 -1.75
CA MET A 205 -4.03 8.47 -1.83
C MET A 205 -2.63 7.95 -2.17
N ALA A 206 -2.28 6.76 -1.71
CA ALA A 206 -1.16 6.01 -2.31
C ALA A 206 -1.53 5.54 -3.73
N SER A 207 -0.54 5.21 -4.56
CA SER A 207 -0.75 4.75 -5.94
C SER A 207 -1.68 3.54 -6.03
N ASP A 208 -1.51 2.55 -5.15
CA ASP A 208 -2.37 1.35 -5.10
C ASP A 208 -3.81 1.70 -4.70
N GLU A 209 -3.99 2.64 -3.77
CA GLU A 209 -5.31 3.14 -3.36
C GLU A 209 -6.00 3.87 -4.53
N ALA A 210 -5.27 4.77 -5.22
CA ALA A 210 -5.78 5.51 -6.37
C ALA A 210 -6.24 4.55 -7.48
N MET A 211 -5.44 3.52 -7.79
CA MET A 211 -5.78 2.49 -8.77
C MET A 211 -7.01 1.68 -8.34
N LYS A 212 -7.11 1.30 -7.06
CA LYS A 212 -8.29 0.59 -6.54
C LYS A 212 -9.56 1.43 -6.63
N VAL A 213 -9.48 2.69 -6.21
CA VAL A 213 -10.62 3.63 -6.27
C VAL A 213 -11.04 3.87 -7.71
N MET A 214 -10.09 4.10 -8.62
CA MET A 214 -10.39 4.29 -10.04
C MET A 214 -11.01 3.04 -10.67
N SER A 215 -10.53 1.84 -10.32
CA SER A 215 -11.13 0.58 -10.74
C SER A 215 -12.59 0.48 -10.29
N THR A 216 -12.88 0.72 -9.00
CA THR A 216 -14.25 0.75 -8.48
C THR A 216 -15.09 1.84 -9.14
N ARG A 217 -14.52 3.03 -9.40
CA ARG A 217 -15.20 4.13 -10.10
C ARG A 217 -15.68 3.69 -11.48
N ASN A 218 -14.82 3.02 -12.23
CA ASN A 218 -15.16 2.54 -13.57
C ASN A 218 -16.27 1.48 -13.53
N GLU A 219 -16.25 0.58 -12.54
CA GLU A 219 -17.36 -0.36 -12.32
C GLU A 219 -18.68 0.34 -11.92
N ARG A 220 -18.60 1.49 -11.24
CA ARG A 220 -19.75 2.30 -10.78
C ARG A 220 -20.08 3.46 -11.69
N ARG A 221 -19.52 3.49 -12.90
CA ARG A 221 -19.62 4.62 -13.84
C ARG A 221 -21.06 5.07 -14.10
N SER A 222 -22.02 4.15 -14.16
CA SER A 222 -23.44 4.45 -14.43
C SER A 222 -24.11 5.36 -13.39
N HIS A 223 -23.47 5.58 -12.25
CA HIS A 223 -23.95 6.47 -11.19
C HIS A 223 -23.30 7.86 -11.24
N GLY A 224 -22.20 8.02 -11.98
CA GLY A 224 -21.50 9.30 -12.05
C GLY A 224 -21.85 10.06 -13.33
N ASP A 225 -22.01 11.36 -13.21
CA ASP A 225 -22.20 12.25 -14.35
C ASP A 225 -20.84 12.58 -14.99
N LEU A 226 -20.71 12.39 -16.31
CA LEU A 226 -19.48 12.76 -17.02
C LEU A 226 -19.34 14.28 -17.05
N VAL A 227 -18.20 14.78 -16.58
CA VAL A 227 -17.92 16.22 -16.52
C VAL A 227 -16.53 16.53 -17.05
N VAL A 228 -16.37 17.77 -17.54
CA VAL A 228 -15.06 18.30 -17.91
C VAL A 228 -14.49 19.05 -16.70
N PRO A 229 -13.36 18.62 -16.13
CA PRO A 229 -12.76 19.34 -15.01
C PRO A 229 -12.16 20.68 -15.49
N GLY A 230 -12.06 21.65 -14.56
CA GLY A 230 -11.15 22.79 -14.75
C GLY A 230 -9.68 22.37 -14.60
N PRO A 231 -8.76 23.32 -14.40
CA PRO A 231 -7.36 22.99 -14.08
C PRO A 231 -7.26 22.16 -12.79
N VAL A 232 -6.72 20.95 -12.91
CA VAL A 232 -6.44 20.04 -11.79
C VAL A 232 -4.93 19.78 -11.77
N LYS A 233 -4.35 19.51 -10.61
CA LYS A 233 -2.93 19.12 -10.54
C LYS A 233 -2.76 17.67 -11.05
N PRO A 234 -1.58 17.28 -11.54
CA PRO A 234 -1.30 15.90 -11.91
C PRO A 234 -1.32 14.96 -10.70
N PHE A 235 -1.25 13.66 -10.95
CA PHE A 235 -0.98 12.63 -9.97
C PHE A 235 0.30 11.87 -10.32
N GLY A 236 1.35 12.07 -9.51
CA GLY A 236 2.62 11.33 -9.61
C GLY A 236 2.49 9.92 -9.06
N MET A 237 2.53 8.91 -9.92
CA MET A 237 2.45 7.52 -9.54
C MET A 237 3.78 7.03 -8.96
N ARG A 238 3.70 5.87 -8.28
CA ARG A 238 4.89 5.13 -7.88
C ARG A 238 5.46 4.38 -9.07
N ASP A 239 6.75 4.58 -9.34
CA ASP A 239 7.56 3.74 -10.21
C ASP A 239 8.25 2.62 -9.43
N GLU A 240 8.28 1.44 -10.02
CA GLU A 240 9.07 0.29 -9.56
C GLU A 240 10.11 0.00 -10.65
N VAL A 241 11.39 0.24 -10.35
CA VAL A 241 12.44 0.25 -11.37
C VAL A 241 13.53 -0.77 -11.02
N PRO A 242 13.66 -1.88 -11.77
CA PRO A 242 14.82 -2.74 -11.65
C PRO A 242 16.07 -1.99 -12.15
N LEU A 243 17.18 -2.07 -11.41
CA LEU A 243 18.45 -1.52 -11.83
C LEU A 243 19.22 -2.53 -12.69
N ASP A 244 19.60 -2.10 -13.88
CA ASP A 244 20.42 -2.88 -14.83
C ASP A 244 21.91 -2.50 -14.78
N GLY A 245 22.29 -1.57 -13.89
CA GLY A 245 23.66 -1.13 -13.67
C GLY A 245 23.77 0.05 -12.72
N VAL A 246 24.98 0.60 -12.60
CA VAL A 246 25.30 1.72 -11.68
C VAL A 246 24.51 2.99 -12.03
N THR A 247 24.19 3.21 -13.31
CA THR A 247 23.39 4.35 -13.76
C THR A 247 22.17 3.88 -14.53
N THR A 248 21.00 4.41 -14.17
CA THR A 248 19.73 4.12 -14.85
C THR A 248 19.02 5.44 -15.16
N THR A 249 18.53 5.59 -16.39
CA THR A 249 17.63 6.68 -16.78
C THR A 249 16.19 6.17 -16.70
N ILE A 250 15.32 6.96 -16.08
CA ILE A 250 13.97 6.56 -15.68
C ILE A 250 12.97 7.58 -16.22
N ASP A 251 12.06 7.13 -17.08
CA ASP A 251 10.91 7.90 -17.53
C ASP A 251 9.78 7.84 -16.49
N VAL A 252 9.94 8.59 -15.41
CA VAL A 252 9.00 8.63 -14.28
C VAL A 252 7.61 9.18 -14.65
N VAL A 253 7.49 9.86 -15.79
CA VAL A 253 6.20 10.40 -16.26
C VAL A 253 5.43 9.35 -17.08
N ALA A 254 6.00 8.16 -17.31
CA ALA A 254 5.36 7.13 -18.13
C ALA A 254 4.05 6.58 -17.53
N ASN A 255 3.96 6.48 -16.20
CA ASN A 255 2.78 5.99 -15.48
C ASN A 255 1.94 7.11 -14.82
N ASP A 256 2.47 8.33 -14.76
CA ASP A 256 1.79 9.53 -14.29
C ASP A 256 0.60 9.91 -15.16
N TYR A 257 -0.34 10.67 -14.59
CA TYR A 257 -1.51 11.15 -15.33
C TYR A 257 -2.05 12.47 -14.79
N ASP A 258 -2.78 13.17 -15.66
CA ASP A 258 -3.64 14.29 -15.29
C ASP A 258 -5.07 14.02 -15.73
N VAL A 259 -6.02 14.37 -14.87
CA VAL A 259 -7.45 14.17 -15.13
C VAL A 259 -8.02 15.21 -16.09
N ASN A 260 -7.37 16.35 -16.25
CA ASN A 260 -7.71 17.32 -17.30
C ASN A 260 -6.89 17.10 -18.60
N ASN A 261 -6.05 16.06 -18.62
CA ASN A 261 -5.22 15.64 -19.75
C ASN A 261 -4.19 16.70 -20.23
N ASP A 262 -3.72 17.56 -19.33
CA ASP A 262 -2.60 18.44 -19.62
C ASP A 262 -1.31 17.65 -19.87
N VAL A 263 -0.39 18.25 -20.64
CA VAL A 263 0.93 17.65 -20.89
C VAL A 263 1.74 17.68 -19.60
N LEU A 264 2.38 16.54 -19.30
CA LEU A 264 3.18 16.35 -18.10
C LEU A 264 4.67 16.38 -18.39
N ASP A 265 5.41 16.89 -17.42
CA ASP A 265 6.86 16.84 -17.36
C ASP A 265 7.32 16.75 -15.90
N VAL A 266 8.62 16.51 -15.71
CA VAL A 266 9.23 16.26 -14.40
C VAL A 266 10.37 17.24 -14.12
N ARG A 267 10.52 17.55 -12.83
CA ARG A 267 11.72 18.18 -12.26
C ARG A 267 12.13 17.48 -10.97
N LEU A 268 13.37 17.68 -10.57
CA LEU A 268 13.89 17.13 -9.32
C LEU A 268 13.11 17.67 -8.12
N LEU A 269 12.75 16.76 -7.22
CA LEU A 269 12.43 17.10 -5.84
C LEU A 269 13.64 16.70 -5.00
N ASP A 270 13.95 15.41 -4.93
CA ASP A 270 15.16 14.93 -4.30
C ASP A 270 16.35 15.01 -5.27
N THR A 271 17.51 15.41 -4.74
CA THR A 271 18.81 15.30 -5.43
C THR A 271 19.65 14.15 -4.88
N VAL A 272 19.24 13.60 -3.73
CA VAL A 272 19.85 12.43 -3.10
C VAL A 272 18.76 11.45 -2.66
N SER A 273 18.93 10.17 -2.97
CA SER A 273 18.00 9.12 -2.56
C SER A 273 18.13 8.76 -1.08
N HIS A 274 17.28 7.84 -0.61
CA HIS A 274 17.32 7.37 0.77
C HIS A 274 18.67 6.72 1.11
N GLN A 275 19.23 5.91 0.21
CA GLN A 275 20.52 5.24 0.39
C GLN A 275 21.73 6.08 -0.10
N GLY A 276 21.52 7.33 -0.52
CA GLY A 276 22.61 8.23 -0.90
C GLY A 276 23.01 8.20 -2.38
N ALA A 277 22.15 7.69 -3.26
CA ALA A 277 22.34 7.76 -4.71
C ALA A 277 22.25 9.22 -5.17
N ILE A 278 22.97 9.56 -6.24
CA ILE A 278 22.88 10.88 -6.86
C ILE A 278 21.70 10.87 -7.83
N ILE A 279 20.77 11.80 -7.63
CA ILE A 279 19.60 12.00 -8.49
C ILE A 279 19.80 13.27 -9.31
N SER A 280 19.71 13.13 -10.63
CA SER A 280 19.90 14.24 -11.57
C SER A 280 18.88 14.21 -12.69
N LEU A 281 18.64 15.34 -13.33
CA LEU A 281 17.72 15.44 -14.46
C LEU A 281 18.41 14.98 -15.74
N SER A 282 17.72 14.22 -16.58
CA SER A 282 18.09 13.92 -17.95
C SER A 282 17.18 14.73 -18.87
N GLU A 283 17.65 15.92 -19.26
CA GLU A 283 16.81 16.92 -19.92
C GLU A 283 16.43 16.52 -21.35
N GLY A 284 15.13 16.52 -21.63
CA GLY A 284 14.57 16.32 -22.97
C GLY A 284 14.90 14.98 -23.63
N THR A 285 15.35 13.97 -22.88
CA THR A 285 15.74 12.65 -23.42
C THR A 285 14.58 11.67 -23.56
N GLY A 286 13.46 11.94 -22.86
CA GLY A 286 12.30 11.06 -22.83
C GLY A 286 11.34 11.21 -24.03
N PRO A 287 10.31 10.36 -24.09
CA PRO A 287 9.31 10.39 -25.15
C PRO A 287 8.65 11.78 -25.34
N GLY A 288 8.70 12.29 -26.56
CA GLY A 288 8.15 13.61 -26.87
C GLY A 288 8.94 14.78 -26.30
N GLY A 289 10.21 14.57 -25.92
CA GLY A 289 11.11 15.60 -25.41
C GLY A 289 10.86 15.99 -23.95
N ARG A 290 10.14 15.16 -23.17
CA ARG A 290 10.01 15.35 -21.72
C ARG A 290 11.30 14.98 -21.01
N ASN A 291 11.48 15.51 -19.81
CA ASN A 291 12.62 15.15 -18.98
C ASN A 291 12.46 13.73 -18.44
N GLU A 292 13.59 13.09 -18.18
CA GLU A 292 13.68 11.83 -17.43
C GLU A 292 14.53 12.08 -16.18
N ILE A 293 14.54 11.13 -15.25
CA ILE A 293 15.42 11.19 -14.07
C ILE A 293 16.55 10.19 -14.23
N LYS A 294 17.76 10.62 -13.95
CA LYS A 294 18.94 9.77 -13.88
C LYS A 294 19.26 9.44 -12.43
N TYR A 295 19.25 8.16 -12.14
CA TYR A 295 19.67 7.56 -10.89
C TYR A 295 21.11 7.06 -11.02
N HIS A 296 21.99 7.47 -10.12
CA HIS A 296 23.36 6.95 -10.03
C HIS A 296 23.59 6.33 -8.66
N MET A 297 23.74 5.00 -8.64
CA MET A 297 23.87 4.18 -7.44
C MET A 297 25.05 4.66 -6.56
N PRO A 298 24.93 4.59 -5.21
CA PRO A 298 26.05 4.84 -4.32
C PRO A 298 27.23 3.91 -4.62
N GLN A 299 28.45 4.36 -4.35
CA GLN A 299 29.66 3.58 -4.60
C GLN A 299 29.68 2.22 -3.86
N ASN A 300 29.03 2.15 -2.69
CA ASN A 300 28.92 0.94 -1.88
C ASN A 300 27.67 0.11 -2.22
N GLY A 301 27.02 0.40 -3.35
CA GLY A 301 25.75 -0.18 -3.78
C GLY A 301 24.60 0.14 -2.84
N LEU A 302 23.55 -0.69 -2.87
CA LEU A 302 22.35 -0.51 -2.06
C LEU A 302 22.35 -1.51 -0.92
N SER A 303 22.35 -1.02 0.31
CA SER A 303 21.97 -1.83 1.45
C SER A 303 20.63 -2.46 1.14
N ASN A 304 20.53 -3.77 1.27
CA ASN A 304 19.29 -4.52 1.07
C ASN A 304 18.74 -4.55 -0.37
N GLY A 305 19.48 -4.03 -1.36
CA GLY A 305 19.06 -4.02 -2.76
C GLY A 305 17.96 -3.02 -3.09
N GLU A 306 17.47 -2.24 -2.12
CA GLU A 306 16.35 -1.32 -2.31
C GLU A 306 16.74 0.11 -1.96
N ASP A 307 16.18 1.05 -2.72
CA ASP A 307 16.32 2.47 -2.47
C ASP A 307 15.11 3.23 -3.04
N PHE A 308 14.89 4.46 -2.58
CA PHE A 308 13.81 5.28 -3.08
C PHE A 308 14.12 6.77 -3.04
N PHE A 309 13.45 7.51 -3.90
CA PHE A 309 13.48 8.97 -3.94
C PHE A 309 12.17 9.52 -4.51
N HIS A 310 11.97 10.81 -4.37
CA HIS A 310 10.78 11.50 -4.87
C HIS A 310 11.14 12.52 -5.94
N TYR A 311 10.17 12.80 -6.80
CA TYR A 311 10.26 13.83 -7.85
C TYR A 311 9.02 14.73 -7.84
N THR A 312 9.10 15.87 -8.53
CA THR A 312 7.92 16.71 -8.78
C THR A 312 7.44 16.51 -10.20
N VAL A 313 6.21 16.04 -10.36
CA VAL A 313 5.49 16.09 -11.63
C VAL A 313 4.74 17.41 -11.74
N PHE A 314 4.73 18.00 -12.93
CA PHE A 314 3.99 19.23 -13.19
C PHE A 314 3.29 19.22 -14.54
N ASP A 315 2.23 19.99 -14.64
CA ASP A 315 1.45 20.17 -15.86
C ASP A 315 1.73 21.51 -16.55
N THR A 316 1.14 21.70 -17.73
CA THR A 316 1.26 22.95 -18.51
C THR A 316 0.62 24.19 -17.86
N THR A 317 -0.22 24.01 -16.83
CA THR A 317 -0.76 25.11 -16.01
C THR A 317 0.14 25.48 -14.83
N GLY A 318 1.21 24.71 -14.62
CA GLY A 318 2.18 24.90 -13.54
C GLY A 318 1.72 24.32 -12.19
N LYS A 319 0.63 23.54 -12.15
CA LYS A 319 0.28 22.81 -10.93
C LYS A 319 1.16 21.57 -10.81
N THR A 320 1.33 21.12 -9.57
CA THR A 320 2.32 20.10 -9.25
C THR A 320 1.81 19.08 -8.26
N ASP A 321 2.34 17.88 -8.34
CA ASP A 321 2.28 16.84 -7.31
C ASP A 321 3.67 16.19 -7.19
N PHE A 322 3.84 15.26 -6.27
CA PHE A 322 5.04 14.40 -6.26
C PHE A 322 4.69 13.00 -6.75
N GLY A 323 5.68 12.32 -7.31
CA GLY A 323 5.70 10.87 -7.48
C GLY A 323 6.87 10.27 -6.71
N ALA A 324 6.92 8.95 -6.65
CA ALA A 324 7.93 8.20 -5.91
C ALA A 324 8.56 7.15 -6.81
N VAL A 325 9.88 7.01 -6.76
CA VAL A 325 10.60 5.95 -7.47
C VAL A 325 11.17 5.01 -6.44
N TYR A 326 10.83 3.73 -6.55
CA TYR A 326 11.44 2.63 -5.81
C TYR A 326 12.32 1.85 -6.77
N VAL A 327 13.62 1.79 -6.47
CA VAL A 327 14.58 1.08 -7.29
C VAL A 327 14.98 -0.24 -6.62
N HIS A 328 15.20 -1.26 -7.44
CA HIS A 328 15.53 -2.61 -7.00
C HIS A 328 16.79 -3.10 -7.71
N SER A 329 17.88 -3.24 -6.96
CA SER A 329 19.10 -3.89 -7.42
C SER A 329 18.97 -5.40 -7.26
N ARG A 330 19.34 -6.15 -8.32
CA ARG A 330 19.55 -7.60 -8.21
C ARG A 330 20.82 -7.95 -7.45
N GLU A 331 21.80 -7.03 -7.44
CA GLU A 331 23.02 -7.16 -6.66
C GLU A 331 22.73 -6.74 -5.22
N LEU A 332 22.67 -7.72 -4.33
CA LEU A 332 22.53 -7.54 -2.89
C LEU A 332 23.89 -7.42 -2.24
N ILE A 333 24.07 -6.36 -1.46
CA ILE A 333 25.23 -6.15 -0.59
C ILE A 333 24.74 -6.24 0.85
N VAL A 334 25.41 -7.08 1.63
CA VAL A 334 25.04 -7.36 3.02
C VAL A 334 25.95 -6.59 3.97
N ASP A 335 25.35 -5.99 4.99
CA ASP A 335 26.09 -5.55 6.16
C ASP A 335 26.53 -6.80 6.93
N MET A 336 27.80 -7.19 6.84
CA MET A 336 28.33 -8.41 7.46
C MET A 336 28.25 -8.39 9.00
N ASP A 337 28.09 -7.22 9.61
CA ASP A 337 28.04 -7.05 11.06
C ASP A 337 26.60 -6.92 11.59
N ALA A 338 25.60 -7.00 10.70
CA ALA A 338 24.19 -7.03 11.10
C ALA A 338 23.89 -8.27 11.96
N GLY A 339 23.19 -8.06 13.08
CA GLY A 339 22.82 -9.15 13.99
C GLY A 339 21.72 -10.07 13.44
N GLU A 340 20.93 -9.59 12.48
CA GLU A 340 19.80 -10.31 11.90
C GLU A 340 19.63 -10.01 10.41
N TYR A 341 19.20 -11.01 9.64
CA TYR A 341 18.83 -10.91 8.23
C TYR A 341 17.49 -11.60 7.98
N HIS A 342 16.67 -11.02 7.11
CA HIS A 342 15.33 -11.51 6.79
C HIS A 342 15.10 -11.47 5.29
N TYR A 343 14.80 -12.63 4.70
CA TYR A 343 14.65 -12.81 3.26
C TYR A 343 13.29 -13.42 2.90
N ASP A 344 12.66 -12.83 1.89
CA ASP A 344 11.40 -13.22 1.29
C ASP A 344 11.69 -13.74 -0.12
N PHE A 345 11.32 -14.99 -0.41
CA PHE A 345 11.69 -15.66 -1.65
C PHE A 345 10.55 -15.58 -2.65
N GLY A 346 10.84 -15.10 -3.86
CA GLY A 346 9.77 -14.94 -4.85
C GLY A 346 10.24 -14.58 -6.25
N THR A 347 9.31 -14.01 -7.01
CA THR A 347 9.57 -13.48 -8.35
C THR A 347 10.17 -12.08 -8.25
N GLU A 348 10.71 -11.56 -9.34
CA GLU A 348 11.29 -10.20 -9.37
C GLU A 348 10.28 -9.09 -9.10
N THR A 349 9.00 -9.37 -9.29
CA THR A 349 7.92 -8.38 -9.23
C THR A 349 6.91 -8.67 -8.14
N SER A 350 7.04 -9.79 -7.42
CA SER A 350 6.07 -10.17 -6.40
C SER A 350 6.20 -9.28 -5.16
N PRO A 351 5.10 -8.98 -4.44
CA PRO A 351 5.14 -8.08 -3.29
C PRO A 351 6.02 -8.63 -2.16
N VAL A 352 6.98 -7.85 -1.69
CA VAL A 352 7.85 -8.23 -0.56
C VAL A 352 7.17 -7.99 0.79
N GLN A 353 7.34 -8.91 1.72
CA GLN A 353 6.92 -8.79 3.12
C GLN A 353 7.63 -7.60 3.79
N PRO A 354 6.91 -6.69 4.45
CA PRO A 354 7.53 -5.59 5.19
C PRO A 354 8.60 -6.07 6.16
N GLY A 355 9.80 -5.48 6.07
CA GLY A 355 10.97 -5.82 6.90
C GLY A 355 11.82 -6.98 6.37
N TYR A 356 11.49 -7.53 5.20
CA TYR A 356 12.25 -8.60 4.54
C TYR A 356 12.83 -8.11 3.21
N LEU A 357 13.82 -8.83 2.71
CA LEU A 357 14.50 -8.56 1.44
C LEU A 357 14.17 -9.62 0.42
N ARG A 358 13.87 -9.20 -0.82
CA ARG A 358 13.58 -10.14 -1.91
C ARG A 358 14.81 -10.99 -2.24
N ILE A 359 14.63 -12.30 -2.32
CA ILE A 359 15.53 -13.22 -3.00
C ILE A 359 14.78 -13.91 -4.14
N SER A 360 15.38 -13.91 -5.31
CA SER A 360 14.78 -14.37 -6.55
C SER A 360 15.81 -15.14 -7.38
N PRO A 361 15.41 -15.76 -8.50
CA PRO A 361 16.35 -16.48 -9.35
C PRO A 361 17.47 -15.61 -9.92
N THR A 362 17.25 -14.30 -10.05
CA THR A 362 18.26 -13.39 -10.62
C THR A 362 19.08 -12.65 -9.55
N THR A 363 18.86 -12.89 -8.26
CA THR A 363 19.65 -12.28 -7.18
C THR A 363 21.13 -12.65 -7.27
N SER A 364 21.98 -11.63 -7.15
CA SER A 364 23.44 -11.72 -7.23
C SER A 364 24.11 -10.90 -6.12
N GLY A 365 25.45 -10.90 -6.08
CA GLY A 365 26.24 -10.17 -5.10
C GLY A 365 26.62 -11.04 -3.90
N ASP A 366 26.51 -10.47 -2.70
CA ASP A 366 26.83 -11.14 -1.43
C ASP A 366 25.83 -12.25 -1.06
N VAL A 367 24.63 -12.22 -1.65
CA VAL A 367 23.66 -13.31 -1.60
C VAL A 367 23.39 -13.80 -3.02
N THR A 368 23.59 -15.09 -3.29
CA THR A 368 23.47 -15.61 -4.66
C THR A 368 23.19 -17.10 -4.73
N TRP A 369 22.50 -17.53 -5.78
CA TRP A 369 22.28 -18.93 -6.09
C TRP A 369 23.45 -19.55 -6.85
N LYS A 370 23.95 -20.67 -6.33
CA LYS A 370 24.80 -21.60 -7.09
C LYS A 370 23.90 -22.66 -7.74
N GLY A 371 23.61 -22.44 -9.01
CA GLY A 371 22.78 -23.29 -9.85
C GLY A 371 21.46 -22.62 -10.24
N GLU A 372 20.72 -23.25 -11.14
CA GLU A 372 19.50 -22.67 -11.71
C GLU A 372 18.28 -22.99 -10.85
N VAL A 373 17.60 -21.92 -10.42
CA VAL A 373 16.35 -21.98 -9.68
C VAL A 373 15.25 -21.24 -10.45
N LEU A 374 14.00 -21.53 -10.10
CA LEU A 374 12.81 -20.88 -10.64
C LEU A 374 12.06 -20.21 -9.49
N SER A 375 11.06 -19.39 -9.80
CA SER A 375 10.17 -18.80 -8.79
C SER A 375 8.73 -18.75 -9.26
N ALA A 376 7.82 -18.60 -8.30
CA ALA A 376 6.40 -18.44 -8.56
C ALA A 376 5.77 -17.49 -7.54
N ASP A 377 4.81 -16.68 -8.01
CA ASP A 377 3.90 -15.89 -7.17
C ASP A 377 2.49 -16.46 -7.35
N ARG A 378 1.87 -16.90 -6.25
CA ARG A 378 0.51 -17.45 -6.25
C ARG A 378 -0.56 -16.37 -6.13
N GLY A 379 -0.20 -15.12 -5.93
CA GLY A 379 -1.12 -14.01 -5.70
C GLY A 379 -1.68 -14.00 -4.28
N THR A 380 -2.30 -12.88 -3.91
CA THR A 380 -2.83 -12.66 -2.56
C THR A 380 -4.04 -13.55 -2.26
N ALA A 381 -4.11 -14.09 -1.04
CA ALA A 381 -5.24 -14.85 -0.53
C ALA A 381 -5.59 -14.44 0.91
N SER A 382 -6.86 -14.66 1.32
CA SER A 382 -7.29 -14.34 2.69
C SER A 382 -6.49 -15.14 3.72
N GLY A 383 -5.93 -14.46 4.72
CA GLY A 383 -5.11 -15.08 5.77
C GLY A 383 -3.68 -15.41 5.37
N LEU A 384 -3.27 -15.11 4.13
CA LEU A 384 -1.90 -15.30 3.65
C LEU A 384 -1.12 -13.98 3.73
N ASN A 385 0.03 -14.00 4.40
CA ASN A 385 0.98 -12.89 4.37
C ASN A 385 1.84 -12.95 3.09
N LYS A 386 2.55 -11.86 2.78
CA LYS A 386 3.32 -11.74 1.54
C LYS A 386 4.41 -12.81 1.44
N ILE A 387 5.06 -13.12 2.56
CA ILE A 387 6.14 -14.12 2.63
C ILE A 387 5.75 -15.56 2.25
N ASN A 388 4.46 -15.86 2.17
CA ASN A 388 3.95 -17.19 1.84
C ASN A 388 3.15 -17.16 0.53
N GLN A 389 3.05 -16.01 -0.12
CA GLN A 389 2.39 -15.83 -1.41
C GLN A 389 3.28 -16.33 -2.55
N ASP A 390 4.59 -16.21 -2.40
CA ASP A 390 5.61 -16.52 -3.38
C ASP A 390 6.72 -17.43 -2.82
N PHE A 391 7.52 -17.99 -3.73
CA PHE A 391 8.65 -18.86 -3.38
C PHE A 391 9.66 -18.99 -4.53
N VAL A 392 10.86 -19.47 -4.18
CA VAL A 392 11.88 -19.98 -5.09
C VAL A 392 11.92 -21.51 -5.00
N TYR A 393 12.14 -22.20 -6.13
CA TYR A 393 12.13 -23.65 -6.19
C TYR A 393 13.08 -24.21 -7.25
N SER A 394 13.37 -25.51 -7.16
CA SER A 394 14.01 -26.26 -8.24
C SER A 394 13.77 -27.77 -8.09
N ASN A 395 13.97 -28.49 -9.19
CA ASN A 395 14.02 -29.96 -9.19
C ASN A 395 15.45 -30.52 -9.16
N LYS A 396 16.45 -29.64 -8.98
CA LYS A 396 17.86 -30.01 -8.82
C LYS A 396 18.39 -29.48 -7.49
N PRO A 397 19.36 -30.16 -6.86
CA PRO A 397 20.03 -29.60 -5.70
C PRO A 397 20.74 -28.29 -6.05
N ASN A 398 20.45 -27.21 -5.35
CA ASN A 398 21.12 -25.92 -5.52
C ASN A 398 21.51 -25.33 -4.16
N THR A 399 22.47 -24.42 -4.17
CA THR A 399 22.98 -23.80 -2.93
C THR A 399 22.74 -22.30 -2.95
N LEU A 400 22.07 -21.77 -1.92
CA LEU A 400 22.08 -20.35 -1.64
C LEU A 400 23.35 -20.02 -0.85
N ARG A 401 24.11 -19.06 -1.36
CA ARG A 401 25.29 -18.50 -0.70
C ARG A 401 24.93 -17.17 -0.10
N HIS A 402 25.34 -16.96 1.13
CA HIS A 402 25.16 -15.71 1.85
C HIS A 402 26.49 -15.32 2.50
N ARG A 403 26.99 -14.12 2.22
CA ARG A 403 28.20 -13.60 2.86
C ARG A 403 27.85 -13.06 4.24
N ILE A 404 28.60 -13.47 5.26
CA ILE A 404 28.28 -13.11 6.64
C ILE A 404 29.54 -13.14 7.50
N ALA A 405 29.57 -12.42 8.62
CA ALA A 405 30.68 -12.54 9.56
C ALA A 405 30.79 -13.96 10.14
N ASN A 406 31.97 -14.32 10.61
CA ASN A 406 32.20 -15.55 11.34
C ASN A 406 31.39 -15.56 12.66
N GLY A 407 30.73 -16.68 12.98
CA GLY A 407 29.93 -16.80 14.19
C GLY A 407 29.01 -18.01 14.19
N VAL A 408 28.20 -18.13 15.24
CA VAL A 408 27.12 -19.11 15.33
C VAL A 408 25.80 -18.40 15.07
N TYR A 409 25.03 -18.95 14.14
CA TYR A 409 23.78 -18.36 13.66
C TYR A 409 22.62 -19.31 13.85
N ARG A 410 21.49 -18.77 14.31
CA ARG A 410 20.19 -19.42 14.27
C ARG A 410 19.53 -19.19 12.93
N ILE A 411 19.15 -20.27 12.28
CA ILE A 411 18.55 -20.29 10.96
C ILE A 411 17.09 -20.73 11.07
N THR A 412 16.19 -19.93 10.51
CA THR A 412 14.76 -20.24 10.39
C THR A 412 14.38 -20.25 8.92
N ILE A 413 13.85 -21.38 8.43
CA ILE A 413 13.43 -21.54 7.03
C ILE A 413 11.99 -22.03 6.99
N ASN A 414 11.16 -21.46 6.11
CA ASN A 414 9.86 -22.02 5.74
C ASN A 414 9.89 -22.57 4.31
N MET A 415 9.27 -23.73 4.13
CA MET A 415 9.11 -24.41 2.85
C MET A 415 7.64 -24.82 2.69
N GLY A 416 7.03 -24.45 1.57
CA GLY A 416 5.66 -24.81 1.22
C GLY A 416 5.12 -24.02 0.03
N ASP A 417 3.94 -24.41 -0.43
CA ASP A 417 3.20 -23.74 -1.50
C ASP A 417 1.70 -23.73 -1.13
N ARG A 418 1.03 -22.64 -1.49
CA ARG A 418 -0.41 -22.48 -1.34
C ARG A 418 -1.19 -23.52 -2.16
N ASP A 419 -0.74 -23.76 -3.39
CA ASP A 419 -1.54 -24.39 -4.42
C ASP A 419 -1.25 -25.88 -4.58
N TYR A 420 -0.03 -26.31 -4.23
CA TYR A 420 0.48 -27.67 -4.41
C TYR A 420 1.11 -28.23 -3.12
N PRO A 421 0.98 -29.54 -2.86
CA PRO A 421 1.80 -30.20 -1.85
C PRO A 421 3.22 -30.44 -2.37
N HIS A 422 4.18 -30.48 -1.45
CA HIS A 422 5.58 -30.86 -1.71
C HIS A 422 5.98 -31.95 -0.72
N ASP A 423 6.79 -32.91 -1.14
CA ASP A 423 7.27 -34.00 -0.30
C ASP A 423 8.79 -34.13 -0.38
N ALA A 424 9.37 -34.82 0.62
CA ALA A 424 10.77 -35.21 0.66
C ALA A 424 11.81 -34.10 0.45
N MET A 425 11.44 -32.85 0.72
CA MET A 425 12.34 -31.72 0.65
C MET A 425 13.43 -31.82 1.72
N GLY A 426 14.63 -31.37 1.40
CA GLY A 426 15.80 -31.48 2.27
C GLY A 426 16.65 -30.21 2.31
N VAL A 427 17.36 -30.04 3.42
CA VAL A 427 18.25 -28.91 3.67
C VAL A 427 19.56 -29.40 4.27
N ARG A 428 20.67 -28.87 3.74
CA ARG A 428 21.99 -28.89 4.37
C ARG A 428 22.45 -27.47 4.64
N ALA A 429 23.12 -27.26 5.76
CA ALA A 429 23.77 -25.99 6.09
C ALA A 429 25.24 -26.28 6.39
N GLU A 430 26.16 -25.55 5.77
CA GLU A 430 27.62 -25.78 5.92
C GLU A 430 28.02 -27.24 5.64
N GLY A 431 27.32 -27.88 4.70
CA GLY A 431 27.49 -29.30 4.34
C GLY A 431 26.85 -30.30 5.31
N GLN A 432 26.48 -29.90 6.52
CA GLN A 432 25.81 -30.73 7.51
C GLN A 432 24.34 -30.96 7.11
N LEU A 433 23.87 -32.20 7.23
CA LEU A 433 22.47 -32.54 6.96
C LEU A 433 21.59 -32.02 8.11
N ILE A 434 20.68 -31.11 7.79
CA ILE A 434 19.69 -30.58 8.74
C ILE A 434 18.45 -31.46 8.72
N THR A 435 17.88 -31.66 7.52
CA THR A 435 16.78 -32.59 7.30
C THR A 435 16.88 -33.22 5.92
N ARG A 436 16.54 -34.51 5.81
CA ARG A 436 16.43 -35.23 4.53
C ARG A 436 14.99 -35.38 4.05
N ARG A 437 14.02 -34.95 4.87
CA ARG A 437 12.60 -35.12 4.58
C ARG A 437 11.76 -34.09 5.34
N LEU A 438 11.23 -33.14 4.60
CA LEU A 438 10.19 -32.22 5.01
C LEU A 438 9.04 -32.32 4.01
N ASP A 439 7.90 -32.82 4.48
CA ASP A 439 6.68 -32.89 3.69
C ASP A 439 5.81 -31.66 4.04
N SER A 440 5.27 -30.98 3.03
CA SER A 440 4.33 -29.87 3.20
C SER A 440 3.05 -30.12 2.41
N ALA A 441 1.92 -30.13 3.09
CA ALA A 441 0.62 -30.23 2.43
C ALA A 441 0.28 -28.92 1.71
N LYS A 442 -0.65 -29.00 0.75
CA LYS A 442 -1.22 -27.83 0.07
C LYS A 442 -1.69 -26.78 1.10
N GLY A 443 -1.23 -25.55 0.95
CA GLY A 443 -1.60 -24.44 1.85
C GLY A 443 -0.88 -24.46 3.20
N GLN A 444 0.15 -25.29 3.36
CA GLN A 444 1.00 -25.35 4.55
C GLN A 444 2.41 -24.85 4.22
N TYR A 445 3.04 -24.24 5.22
CA TYR A 445 4.37 -23.63 5.16
C TYR A 445 5.19 -24.15 6.32
N SER A 446 5.81 -25.30 6.13
CA SER A 446 6.45 -26.06 7.20
C SER A 446 7.81 -25.45 7.54
N TYR A 447 8.10 -25.33 8.84
CA TYR A 447 9.42 -24.89 9.28
C TYR A 447 10.42 -26.04 9.22
N VAL A 448 11.62 -25.74 8.73
CA VAL A 448 12.75 -26.67 8.78
C VAL A 448 13.18 -26.85 10.24
N THR A 449 13.30 -28.10 10.67
CA THR A 449 13.75 -28.51 11.99
C THR A 449 14.90 -29.49 11.80
N ALA A 450 15.99 -29.34 12.55
CA ALA A 450 17.09 -30.30 12.44
C ALA A 450 16.69 -31.65 13.01
N GLU A 451 17.02 -32.73 12.30
CA GLU A 451 16.77 -34.10 12.77
C GLU A 451 17.52 -34.41 14.06
N SER A 452 18.60 -33.69 14.35
CA SER A 452 19.51 -33.94 15.47
C SER A 452 19.18 -33.20 16.78
N ASP A 453 18.44 -32.09 16.74
CA ASP A 453 18.30 -31.19 17.91
C ASP A 453 16.90 -31.22 18.57
N GLY A 454 15.90 -31.77 17.89
CA GLY A 454 14.52 -31.85 18.37
C GLY A 454 13.87 -30.49 18.67
N ARG A 455 14.49 -29.38 18.27
CA ARG A 455 13.97 -28.02 18.49
C ARG A 455 13.08 -27.64 17.31
N PRO A 456 11.76 -27.52 17.48
CA PRO A 456 10.90 -27.21 16.35
C PRO A 456 11.21 -25.80 15.82
N GLY A 457 11.43 -25.73 14.52
CA GLY A 457 11.29 -24.52 13.73
C GLY A 457 12.54 -23.68 13.48
N HIS A 458 13.71 -24.07 14.01
CA HIS A 458 15.00 -23.47 13.70
C HIS A 458 16.14 -24.45 13.98
N PHE A 459 17.35 -24.12 13.53
CA PHE A 459 18.59 -24.84 13.86
C PHE A 459 19.75 -23.86 13.96
N ASP A 460 20.78 -24.19 14.74
CA ASP A 460 21.98 -23.35 14.88
C ASP A 460 23.11 -23.90 13.98
N VAL A 461 23.87 -23.02 13.31
CA VAL A 461 24.97 -23.35 12.39
C VAL A 461 26.19 -22.49 12.68
N GLU A 462 27.38 -23.10 12.60
CA GLU A 462 28.66 -22.42 12.77
C GLU A 462 29.24 -22.02 11.40
N VAL A 463 29.52 -20.73 11.21
CA VAL A 463 30.08 -20.17 9.96
C VAL A 463 31.52 -19.73 10.21
N THR A 464 32.48 -20.38 9.55
CA THR A 464 33.92 -20.17 9.79
C THR A 464 34.68 -19.53 8.62
N ASP A 465 34.11 -19.51 7.41
CA ASP A 465 34.76 -19.05 6.18
C ASP A 465 34.17 -17.71 5.65
N ARG A 466 33.42 -16.99 6.49
CA ARG A 466 32.65 -15.78 6.16
C ARG A 466 31.56 -15.99 5.11
N ARG A 467 31.08 -17.22 4.96
CA ARG A 467 29.98 -17.56 4.06
C ARG A 467 29.08 -18.61 4.70
N LEU A 468 27.78 -18.39 4.63
CA LEU A 468 26.77 -19.41 4.88
C LEU A 468 26.34 -20.02 3.54
N ASP A 469 26.54 -21.32 3.38
CA ASP A 469 26.07 -22.17 2.28
C ASP A 469 24.85 -22.99 2.75
N LEU A 470 23.66 -22.69 2.21
CA LEU A 470 22.44 -23.46 2.41
C LEU A 470 22.13 -24.25 1.13
N ASN A 471 22.27 -25.57 1.18
CA ASN A 471 21.93 -26.44 0.06
C ASN A 471 20.53 -27.03 0.22
N PHE A 472 19.69 -26.78 -0.79
CA PHE A 472 18.33 -27.28 -0.89
C PHE A 472 18.28 -28.39 -1.92
N PHE A 473 17.53 -29.45 -1.62
CA PHE A 473 17.38 -30.59 -2.50
C PHE A 473 16.03 -31.27 -2.29
N ASP A 474 15.61 -32.06 -3.28
CA ASP A 474 14.53 -33.02 -3.14
C ASP A 474 15.14 -34.43 -3.03
N ASN A 475 14.59 -35.27 -2.16
CA ASN A 475 15.07 -36.64 -1.92
C ASN A 475 14.19 -37.71 -2.58
N GLY A 476 13.42 -37.31 -3.61
CA GLY A 476 12.50 -38.13 -4.37
C GLY A 476 11.16 -38.31 -3.68
N GLY A 477 10.11 -38.60 -4.44
CA GLY A 477 8.75 -38.61 -3.92
C GLY A 477 7.76 -38.51 -5.07
N SER A 478 6.60 -37.94 -4.78
CA SER A 478 5.58 -37.65 -5.79
C SER A 478 5.83 -36.31 -6.49
N ASP A 479 6.21 -35.28 -5.72
CA ASP A 479 6.63 -33.99 -6.25
C ASP A 479 8.17 -33.94 -6.33
N PRO A 480 8.75 -33.53 -7.47
CA PRO A 480 10.20 -33.51 -7.65
C PRO A 480 10.84 -32.18 -7.20
N ASN A 481 10.10 -31.25 -6.58
CA ASN A 481 10.57 -29.90 -6.31
C ASN A 481 10.81 -29.68 -4.82
N TRP A 482 11.94 -29.06 -4.48
CA TRP A 482 12.05 -28.34 -3.22
C TRP A 482 11.63 -26.89 -3.43
N VAL A 483 11.03 -26.28 -2.41
CA VAL A 483 10.61 -24.87 -2.41
C VAL A 483 11.09 -24.16 -1.15
N ILE A 484 11.38 -22.86 -1.23
CA ILE A 484 11.65 -22.01 -0.08
C ILE A 484 10.85 -20.71 -0.20
N THR A 485 10.19 -20.31 0.88
CA THR A 485 9.42 -19.07 0.96
C THR A 485 10.11 -18.04 1.85
N ARG A 486 10.82 -18.49 2.90
CA ARG A 486 11.47 -17.63 3.90
C ARG A 486 12.84 -18.13 4.32
N LEU A 487 13.74 -17.18 4.60
CA LEU A 487 14.94 -17.38 5.41
C LEU A 487 15.09 -16.24 6.44
N SER A 488 15.32 -16.58 7.70
CA SER A 488 15.82 -15.65 8.72
C SER A 488 17.11 -16.18 9.32
N ILE A 489 18.10 -15.30 9.48
CA ILE A 489 19.43 -15.60 10.03
C ILE A 489 19.64 -14.66 11.23
N GLU A 490 19.88 -15.20 12.42
CA GLU A 490 20.12 -14.43 13.65
C GLU A 490 21.45 -14.85 14.25
N ARG A 491 22.35 -13.89 14.53
CA ARG A 491 23.63 -14.18 15.19
C ARG A 491 23.38 -14.44 16.67
N VAL A 492 23.68 -15.66 17.14
CA VAL A 492 23.42 -16.06 18.53
C VAL A 492 24.69 -16.11 19.39
N ASN A 493 25.85 -16.32 18.79
CA ASN A 493 27.16 -16.24 19.46
C ASN A 493 28.27 -15.84 18.50
N ASP A 494 29.36 -15.30 19.06
CA ASP A 494 30.66 -15.26 18.40
C ASP A 494 31.25 -16.67 18.25
N LEU A 495 32.25 -16.79 17.39
CA LEU A 495 32.99 -18.03 17.13
C LEU A 495 34.12 -18.27 18.14
#